data_AF-A0A7Y9JMD8-F1
#
_entry.id   AF-A0A7Y9JMD8-F1
#
_cell.length_a   1.000
_cell.length_b   1.000
_cell.length_c   1.000
_cell.angle_alpha   90.00
_cell.angle_beta   90.00
_cell.angle_gamma   90.00
#
_symmetry.space_group_name_H-M   'P 1'
#
loop_
_entity.id
_entity.type
_entity.pdbx_description
1 polymer ?
#
loop_
_entity_poly.entity_id
_entity_poly.type
_entity_poly.pdbx_seq_one_letter_code
_entity_poly.pdbx_strand_id
1 'polypeptide(L)'
;MNRRIIALTVTTAAVFGLAACSSAPAADTDEKKGTDTSTSSPSTGSDSDAAPADQSVNEACEDVQKAIADAGSQFQSLDFEAAMADPQATVDQFKTAADGIGQAVSAAGNDEVRAAGEAVHSGYVKLADILQKALIEQDTSVMADLSSVQTELTESAQNFAEVCTAG
;
A
#
# COMPACT_ATOMS: atom_id res chain seq x y z
N MET A 1 -34.26 -31.55 11.64
CA MET A 1 -33.54 -30.33 11.21
C MET A 1 -32.28 -30.76 10.46
N ASN A 2 -32.25 -30.48 9.16
CA ASN A 2 -31.24 -30.97 8.21
C ASN A 2 -29.90 -30.27 8.45
N ARG A 3 -28.88 -31.02 8.85
CA ARG A 3 -27.49 -30.55 8.92
C ARG A 3 -26.86 -30.70 7.54
N ARG A 4 -26.86 -29.63 6.76
CA ARG A 4 -26.12 -29.56 5.50
C ARG A 4 -24.68 -29.14 5.83
N ILE A 5 -23.82 -30.14 6.00
CA ILE A 5 -22.37 -29.96 6.01
C ILE A 5 -21.96 -29.79 4.55
N ILE A 6 -21.63 -28.56 4.16
CA ILE A 6 -21.08 -28.26 2.84
C ILE A 6 -19.58 -28.52 2.93
N ALA A 7 -19.14 -29.61 2.31
CA ALA A 7 -17.75 -29.93 2.08
C ALA A 7 -17.21 -29.00 0.99
N LEU A 8 -16.31 -28.09 1.36
CA LEU A 8 -15.53 -27.30 0.40
C LEU A 8 -14.21 -28.02 0.16
N THR A 9 -14.12 -28.66 -1.01
CA THR A 9 -12.88 -29.18 -1.61
C THR A 9 -11.96 -28.02 -1.98
N VAL A 10 -10.86 -27.87 -1.25
CA VAL A 10 -9.76 -26.98 -1.62
C VAL A 10 -8.80 -27.77 -2.50
N THR A 11 -8.82 -27.49 -3.80
CA THR A 11 -7.83 -27.98 -4.76
C THR A 11 -7.33 -26.81 -5.58
N THR A 12 -6.15 -26.30 -5.24
CA THR A 12 -5.33 -25.53 -6.18
C THR A 12 -3.88 -25.63 -5.76
N ALA A 13 -3.15 -26.46 -6.49
CA ALA A 13 -1.70 -26.42 -6.53
C ALA A 13 -1.26 -25.22 -7.37
N ALA A 14 -0.41 -24.37 -6.81
CA ALA A 14 0.41 -23.43 -7.58
C ALA A 14 1.87 -23.66 -7.20
N VAL A 15 2.63 -24.14 -8.18
CA VAL A 15 4.05 -24.47 -8.12
C VAL A 15 4.84 -23.19 -8.03
N PHE A 16 5.69 -23.06 -7.00
CA PHE A 16 6.71 -22.01 -6.92
C PHE A 16 7.74 -22.22 -8.04
N GLY A 17 7.67 -21.35 -9.06
CA GLY A 17 8.67 -21.23 -10.11
C GLY A 17 9.21 -19.81 -10.16
N LEU A 18 10.06 -19.44 -9.21
CA LEU A 18 10.86 -18.21 -9.27
C LEU A 18 11.99 -18.42 -10.30
N ALA A 19 11.64 -18.33 -11.59
CA ALA A 19 12.61 -18.05 -12.63
C ALA A 19 12.94 -16.56 -12.54
N ALA A 20 14.07 -16.25 -11.91
CA ALA A 20 14.68 -14.93 -11.95
C ALA A 20 14.95 -14.56 -13.42
N CYS A 21 14.17 -13.64 -13.96
CA CYS A 21 14.47 -12.97 -15.22
C CYS A 21 15.55 -11.91 -14.96
N SER A 22 16.77 -12.38 -14.68
CA SER A 22 17.96 -11.54 -14.79
C SER A 22 18.30 -11.42 -16.27
N SER A 23 17.71 -10.43 -16.93
CA SER A 23 18.08 -10.03 -18.28
C SER A 23 19.40 -9.26 -18.21
N ALA A 24 20.51 -10.00 -18.21
CA ALA A 24 21.84 -9.48 -18.53
C ALA A 24 22.07 -9.62 -20.05
N PRO A 25 22.46 -8.55 -20.76
CA PRO A 25 22.78 -8.65 -22.18
C PRO A 25 24.13 -9.37 -22.37
N ALA A 26 24.12 -10.40 -23.24
CA ALA A 26 25.32 -10.98 -23.80
C ALA A 26 25.90 -10.04 -24.87
N ALA A 27 27.16 -9.67 -24.75
CA ALA A 27 27.99 -9.26 -25.87
C ALA A 27 29.45 -9.63 -25.56
N ASP A 28 29.92 -10.69 -26.19
CA ASP A 28 31.32 -11.04 -26.32
C ASP A 28 32.07 -9.97 -27.15
N THR A 29 33.21 -9.54 -26.58
CA THR A 29 34.53 -9.25 -27.18
C THR A 29 34.63 -8.58 -28.55
N ASP A 30 35.37 -7.45 -28.58
CA ASP A 30 36.63 -7.22 -29.34
C ASP A 30 36.76 -5.80 -29.94
N GLU A 31 38.01 -5.38 -30.10
CA GLU A 31 38.53 -4.03 -30.29
C GLU A 31 38.22 -3.39 -31.66
N LYS A 32 37.93 -2.07 -31.71
CA LYS A 32 38.50 -1.13 -32.72
C LYS A 32 38.11 0.35 -32.56
N LYS A 33 39.13 1.15 -32.25
CA LYS A 33 39.61 2.39 -32.92
C LYS A 33 38.67 3.17 -33.88
N GLY A 34 38.57 4.48 -33.60
CA GLY A 34 38.25 5.57 -34.56
C GLY A 34 36.78 5.96 -34.59
N THR A 35 36.34 7.19 -34.87
CA THR A 35 36.92 8.50 -35.20
C THR A 35 35.73 9.49 -35.07
N ASP A 36 36.02 10.78 -34.91
CA ASP A 36 35.13 11.95 -34.91
C ASP A 36 33.79 11.84 -35.65
N THR A 37 32.77 12.58 -35.20
CA THR A 37 32.03 13.60 -36.00
C THR A 37 30.79 14.13 -35.25
N SER A 38 30.78 15.45 -35.01
CA SER A 38 29.62 16.24 -34.63
C SER A 38 28.50 16.16 -35.67
N THR A 39 27.23 16.06 -35.25
CA THR A 39 26.09 16.47 -36.07
C THR A 39 25.01 17.05 -35.18
N SER A 40 24.95 18.38 -35.15
CA SER A 40 23.74 19.13 -34.79
C SER A 40 22.76 19.06 -35.96
N SER A 41 21.49 18.76 -35.71
CA SER A 41 20.37 19.54 -36.27
C SER A 41 18.99 19.03 -35.83
N PRO A 42 17.97 19.91 -35.91
CA PRO A 42 16.84 19.95 -35.01
C PRO A 42 15.59 19.32 -35.62
N SER A 43 14.66 18.93 -34.77
CA SER A 43 13.23 18.69 -35.07
C SER A 43 12.58 18.41 -33.73
N THR A 44 11.37 18.83 -33.37
CA THR A 44 10.30 19.65 -33.95
C THR A 44 9.36 19.76 -32.75
N GLY A 45 8.75 20.93 -32.53
CA GLY A 45 7.84 21.14 -31.42
C GLY A 45 6.75 20.07 -31.32
N SER A 46 6.45 19.71 -30.09
CA SER A 46 5.09 19.51 -29.63
C SER A 46 5.05 20.01 -28.20
N ASP A 47 4.77 21.31 -28.07
CA ASP A 47 3.92 21.79 -26.99
C ASP A 47 2.60 21.00 -27.08
N SER A 48 2.59 19.80 -26.51
CA SER A 48 1.38 19.16 -26.07
C SER A 48 1.20 19.58 -24.64
N ASP A 49 0.29 20.55 -24.47
CA ASP A 49 -0.59 20.70 -23.32
C ASP A 49 -0.40 19.55 -22.33
N ALA A 50 0.37 19.80 -21.28
CA ALA A 50 0.49 18.89 -20.16
C ALA A 50 -0.86 18.92 -19.45
N ALA A 51 -1.81 18.11 -19.94
CA ALA A 51 -2.80 17.50 -19.09
C ALA A 51 -2.05 16.94 -17.86
N PRO A 52 -2.59 17.05 -16.64
CA PRO A 52 -1.95 16.39 -15.51
C PRO A 52 -1.76 14.94 -15.95
N ALA A 53 -0.51 14.50 -16.02
CA ALA A 53 -0.22 13.13 -16.39
C ALA A 53 -0.97 12.29 -15.37
N ASP A 54 -2.07 11.65 -15.80
CA ASP A 54 -2.80 10.73 -14.94
C ASP A 54 -1.77 9.73 -14.46
N GLN A 55 -1.47 9.80 -13.16
CA GLN A 55 -0.46 8.97 -12.54
C GLN A 55 -0.82 7.52 -12.85
N SER A 56 0.16 6.75 -13.33
CA SER A 56 -0.11 5.35 -13.66
C SER A 56 -0.63 4.63 -12.41
N VAL A 57 -1.51 3.64 -12.57
CA VAL A 57 -2.04 2.86 -11.43
C VAL A 57 -0.91 2.34 -10.56
N ASN A 58 0.17 1.85 -11.19
CA ASN A 58 1.34 1.34 -10.51
C ASN A 58 2.06 2.40 -9.65
N GLU A 59 2.24 3.62 -10.16
CA GLU A 59 2.89 4.71 -9.43
C GLU A 59 2.01 5.21 -8.27
N ALA A 60 0.69 5.32 -8.48
CA ALA A 60 -0.26 5.69 -7.42
C ALA A 60 -0.33 4.60 -6.33
N CYS A 61 -0.26 3.34 -6.73
CA CYS A 61 -0.19 2.20 -5.82
C CYS A 61 1.10 2.18 -5.00
N GLU A 62 2.24 2.52 -5.59
CA GLU A 62 3.53 2.55 -4.89
C GLU A 62 3.52 3.57 -3.74
N ASP A 63 3.00 4.78 -3.98
CA ASP A 63 2.90 5.84 -2.97
C ASP A 63 2.01 5.42 -1.79
N VAL A 64 0.83 4.86 -2.06
CA VAL A 64 -0.10 4.40 -1.03
C VAL A 64 0.44 3.16 -0.30
N GLN A 65 1.05 2.21 -1.01
CA GLN A 65 1.71 1.05 -0.40
C GLN A 65 2.83 1.46 0.54
N LYS A 66 3.62 2.46 0.13
CA LYS A 66 4.68 3.01 0.97
C LYS A 66 4.11 3.62 2.26
N ALA A 67 3.04 4.40 2.17
CA ALA A 67 2.40 4.98 3.36
C ALA A 67 1.85 3.90 4.30
N ILE A 68 1.23 2.84 3.76
CA ILE A 68 0.74 1.69 4.54
C ILE A 68 1.90 0.93 5.20
N ALA A 69 3.00 0.70 4.48
CA ALA A 69 4.19 0.04 5.01
C ALA A 69 4.85 0.87 6.12
N ASP A 70 4.98 2.18 5.91
CA ASP A 70 5.51 3.11 6.91
C ASP A 70 4.61 3.12 8.17
N ALA A 71 3.28 3.12 8.01
CA ALA A 71 2.33 2.98 9.12
C ALA A 71 2.45 1.63 9.85
N GLY A 72 2.59 0.52 9.11
CA GLY A 72 2.79 -0.82 9.68
C GLY A 72 4.10 -0.93 10.46
N SER A 73 5.18 -0.29 9.98
CA SER A 73 6.47 -0.26 10.68
C SER A 73 6.41 0.51 12.00
N GLN A 74 5.63 1.58 12.06
CA GLN A 74 5.36 2.31 13.29
C GLN A 74 4.64 1.41 14.30
N PHE A 75 3.65 0.63 13.85
CA PHE A 75 2.95 -0.33 14.70
C PHE A 75 3.90 -1.38 15.30
N GLN A 76 4.79 -1.94 14.49
CA GLN A 76 5.76 -2.95 14.93
C GLN A 76 6.79 -2.38 15.92
N SER A 77 7.04 -1.07 15.84
CA SER A 77 7.97 -0.36 16.70
C SER A 77 7.33 0.11 18.01
N LEU A 78 6.03 -0.13 18.21
CA LEU A 78 5.35 0.21 19.46
C LEU A 78 5.88 -0.62 20.62
N ASP A 79 6.46 0.08 21.57
CA ASP A 79 6.75 -0.45 22.89
C ASP A 79 5.49 -0.33 23.75
N PHE A 80 4.88 -1.47 24.10
CA PHE A 80 3.66 -1.49 24.91
C PHE A 80 3.86 -0.92 26.32
N GLU A 81 5.07 -1.01 26.88
CA GLU A 81 5.40 -0.46 28.19
C GLU A 81 5.45 1.08 28.12
N ALA A 82 6.07 1.62 27.06
CA ALA A 82 6.04 3.04 26.77
C ALA A 82 4.63 3.54 26.40
N ALA A 83 3.85 2.73 25.71
CA ALA A 83 2.48 3.06 25.32
C ALA A 83 1.54 3.17 26.53
N MET A 84 1.75 2.36 27.57
CA MET A 84 1.01 2.52 28.83
C MET A 84 1.46 3.74 29.64
N ALA A 85 2.73 4.16 29.50
CA ALA A 85 3.26 5.35 30.16
C ALA A 85 2.77 6.65 29.49
N ASP A 86 2.59 6.65 28.17
CA ASP A 86 2.01 7.75 27.40
C ASP A 86 0.99 7.24 26.35
N PRO A 87 -0.26 6.97 26.80
CA PRO A 87 -1.34 6.54 25.93
C PRO A 87 -1.66 7.53 24.82
N GLN A 88 -1.46 8.82 25.10
CA GLN A 88 -1.85 9.89 24.21
C GLN A 88 -0.85 10.02 23.06
N ALA A 89 0.46 9.97 23.36
CA ALA A 89 1.48 9.89 22.32
C ALA A 89 1.30 8.67 21.41
N THR A 90 0.87 7.53 21.97
CA THR A 90 0.57 6.33 21.18
C THR A 90 -0.59 6.59 20.21
N VAL A 91 -1.73 7.07 20.70
CA VAL A 91 -2.90 7.38 19.87
C VAL A 91 -2.56 8.42 18.80
N ASP A 92 -1.75 9.43 19.12
CA ASP A 92 -1.33 10.46 18.17
C ASP A 92 -0.42 9.90 17.06
N GLN A 93 0.47 8.93 17.39
CA GLN A 93 1.24 8.21 16.37
C GLN A 93 0.33 7.43 15.41
N PHE A 94 -0.68 6.74 15.93
CA PHE A 94 -1.65 6.03 15.11
C PHE A 94 -2.45 6.95 14.20
N LYS A 95 -2.90 8.09 14.72
CA LYS A 95 -3.58 9.11 13.92
C LYS A 95 -2.66 9.67 12.84
N THR A 96 -1.41 9.96 13.18
CA THR A 96 -0.40 10.43 12.21
C THR A 96 -0.19 9.41 11.10
N ALA A 97 -0.13 8.11 11.44
CA ALA A 97 -0.01 7.04 10.46
C ALA A 97 -1.25 6.96 9.55
N ALA A 98 -2.47 7.04 10.13
CA ALA A 98 -3.70 7.10 9.36
C ALA A 98 -3.74 8.32 8.43
N ASP A 99 -3.40 9.50 8.94
CA ASP A 99 -3.34 10.75 8.17
C ASP A 99 -2.33 10.65 7.02
N GLY A 100 -1.18 10.01 7.23
CA GLY A 100 -0.19 9.76 6.18
C GLY A 100 -0.74 8.89 5.05
N ILE A 101 -1.49 7.84 5.39
CA ILE A 101 -2.20 7.01 4.40
C ILE A 101 -3.26 7.85 3.68
N GLY A 102 -4.08 8.60 4.42
CA GLY A 102 -5.13 9.46 3.84
C GLY A 102 -4.58 10.52 2.88
N GLN A 103 -3.40 11.08 3.17
CA GLN A 103 -2.69 12.00 2.29
C GLN A 103 -2.20 11.31 1.02
N ALA A 104 -1.56 10.14 1.12
CA ALA A 104 -1.12 9.37 -0.05
C ALA A 104 -2.31 8.98 -0.95
N VAL A 105 -3.41 8.55 -0.34
CA VAL A 105 -4.65 8.21 -1.04
C VAL A 105 -5.28 9.42 -1.73
N SER A 106 -5.27 10.58 -1.09
CA SER A 106 -5.79 11.83 -1.67
C SER A 106 -4.89 12.38 -2.79
N ALA A 107 -3.58 12.11 -2.71
CA ALA A 107 -2.61 12.50 -3.71
C ALA A 107 -2.60 11.56 -4.93
N ALA A 108 -3.12 10.34 -4.79
CA ALA A 108 -3.21 9.38 -5.88
C ALA A 108 -4.04 9.94 -7.04
N GLY A 109 -3.41 10.11 -8.20
CA GLY A 109 -4.06 10.60 -9.42
C GLY A 109 -5.05 9.62 -10.06
N ASN A 110 -5.28 8.45 -9.47
CA ASN A 110 -6.15 7.40 -10.00
C ASN A 110 -7.34 7.12 -9.07
N ASP A 111 -8.56 7.18 -9.62
CA ASP A 111 -9.81 7.04 -8.87
C ASP A 111 -10.00 5.64 -8.25
N GLU A 112 -9.59 4.58 -8.96
CA GLU A 112 -9.72 3.20 -8.48
C GLU A 112 -8.75 2.94 -7.31
N VAL A 113 -7.50 3.38 -7.44
CA VAL A 113 -6.49 3.30 -6.37
C VAL A 113 -6.94 4.12 -5.16
N ARG A 114 -7.50 5.31 -5.39
CA ARG A 114 -7.99 6.18 -4.32
C ARG A 114 -9.17 5.55 -3.58
N ALA A 115 -10.17 5.02 -4.27
CA ALA A 115 -11.31 4.34 -3.65
C ALA A 115 -10.88 3.13 -2.82
N ALA A 116 -9.95 2.32 -3.33
CA ALA A 116 -9.43 1.17 -2.59
C ALA A 116 -8.55 1.59 -1.40
N GLY A 117 -7.73 2.61 -1.57
CA GLY A 117 -6.90 3.18 -0.51
C GLY A 117 -7.72 3.86 0.60
N GLU A 118 -8.85 4.48 0.28
CA GLU A 118 -9.77 5.07 1.27
C GLU A 118 -10.33 4.03 2.23
N ALA A 119 -10.61 2.82 1.75
CA ALA A 119 -11.06 1.71 2.60
C ALA A 119 -9.96 1.30 3.60
N VAL A 120 -8.70 1.22 3.15
CA VAL A 120 -7.55 0.94 4.03
C VAL A 120 -7.39 2.05 5.06
N HIS A 121 -7.37 3.32 4.62
CA HIS A 121 -7.29 4.48 5.50
C HIS A 121 -8.40 4.46 6.57
N SER A 122 -9.64 4.18 6.19
CA SER A 122 -10.77 4.08 7.13
C SER A 122 -10.53 3.04 8.22
N GLY A 123 -9.96 1.89 7.87
CA GLY A 123 -9.58 0.87 8.85
C GLY A 123 -8.55 1.37 9.87
N TYR A 124 -7.52 2.12 9.43
CA TYR A 124 -6.54 2.73 10.33
C TYR A 124 -7.15 3.82 11.23
N VAL A 125 -8.06 4.64 10.70
CA VAL A 125 -8.79 5.64 11.50
C VAL A 125 -9.63 4.98 12.60
N LYS A 126 -10.38 3.91 12.26
CA LYS A 126 -11.15 3.14 13.24
C LYS A 126 -10.26 2.53 14.31
N LEU A 127 -9.09 2.01 13.93
CA LEU A 127 -8.12 1.46 14.86
C LEU A 127 -7.59 2.52 15.83
N ALA A 128 -7.24 3.71 15.33
CA ALA A 128 -6.82 4.84 16.16
C ALA A 128 -7.92 5.29 17.14
N ASP A 129 -9.18 5.31 16.70
CA ASP A 129 -10.35 5.63 17.55
C ASP A 129 -10.57 4.57 18.64
N ILE A 130 -10.46 3.28 18.30
CA ILE A 130 -10.55 2.18 19.27
C ILE A 130 -9.44 2.30 20.32
N LEU A 131 -8.20 2.61 19.92
CA LEU A 131 -7.09 2.81 20.84
C LEU A 131 -7.29 4.03 21.73
N GLN A 132 -7.81 5.13 21.19
CA GLN A 132 -8.18 6.30 21.97
C GLN A 132 -9.20 5.93 23.06
N LYS A 133 -10.28 5.27 22.66
CA LYS A 133 -11.36 4.90 23.59
C LYS A 133 -10.86 3.91 24.65
N ALA A 134 -10.09 2.91 24.25
CA ALA A 134 -9.60 1.89 25.16
C ALA A 134 -8.53 2.40 26.12
N LEU A 135 -7.58 3.22 25.66
CA LEU A 135 -6.42 3.63 26.47
C LEU A 135 -6.63 4.95 27.19
N ILE A 136 -7.30 5.92 26.57
CA ILE A 136 -7.52 7.26 27.14
C ILE A 136 -8.86 7.31 27.86
N GLU A 137 -9.93 6.87 27.21
CA GLU A 137 -11.29 6.90 27.77
C GLU A 137 -11.58 5.70 28.68
N GLN A 138 -10.67 4.72 28.74
CA GLN A 138 -10.78 3.46 29.48
C GLN A 138 -12.04 2.65 29.13
N ASP A 139 -12.60 2.87 27.94
CA ASP A 139 -13.73 2.12 27.43
C ASP A 139 -13.24 0.81 26.80
N THR A 140 -13.16 -0.23 27.62
CA THR A 140 -12.75 -1.57 27.15
C THR A 140 -13.83 -2.27 26.33
N SER A 141 -15.06 -1.74 26.24
CA SER A 141 -16.13 -2.35 25.45
C SER A 141 -15.84 -2.30 23.94
N VAL A 142 -15.11 -1.28 23.49
CA VAL A 142 -14.70 -1.12 22.08
C VAL A 142 -13.65 -2.14 21.62
N MET A 143 -13.05 -2.90 22.54
CA MET A 143 -12.13 -3.99 22.18
C MET A 143 -12.82 -5.14 21.45
N ALA A 144 -14.14 -5.29 21.61
CA ALA A 144 -14.91 -6.26 20.82
C ALA A 144 -14.89 -5.92 19.33
N ASP A 145 -14.87 -4.63 18.99
CA ASP A 145 -14.88 -4.13 17.61
C ASP A 145 -13.53 -4.27 16.92
N LEU A 146 -12.43 -4.48 17.67
CA LEU A 146 -11.08 -4.64 17.14
C LEU A 146 -11.00 -5.81 16.15
N SER A 147 -11.68 -6.91 16.45
CA SER A 147 -11.73 -8.07 15.56
C SER A 147 -12.42 -7.75 14.22
N SER A 148 -13.51 -6.98 14.25
CA SER A 148 -14.22 -6.52 13.05
C SER A 148 -13.34 -5.59 12.23
N VAL A 149 -12.69 -4.62 12.88
CA VAL A 149 -11.77 -3.68 12.21
C VAL A 149 -10.59 -4.43 11.59
N GLN A 150 -10.05 -5.44 12.25
CA GLN A 150 -8.98 -6.27 11.67
C GLN A 150 -9.45 -7.03 10.43
N THR A 151 -10.65 -7.60 10.44
CA THR A 151 -11.24 -8.25 9.26
C THR A 151 -11.44 -7.25 8.13
N GLU A 152 -12.07 -6.11 8.41
CA GLU A 152 -12.31 -5.05 7.43
C GLU A 152 -11.00 -4.52 6.83
N LEU A 153 -9.96 -4.35 7.65
CA LEU A 153 -8.64 -3.90 7.19
C LEU A 153 -7.99 -4.95 6.29
N THR A 154 -8.12 -6.24 6.63
CA THR A 154 -7.58 -7.35 5.84
C THR A 154 -8.30 -7.48 4.50
N GLU A 155 -9.62 -7.30 4.46
CA GLU A 155 -10.42 -7.28 3.24
C GLU A 155 -10.08 -6.04 2.38
N SER A 156 -9.95 -4.87 3.00
CA SER A 156 -9.58 -3.63 2.32
C SER A 156 -8.18 -3.69 1.72
N ALA A 157 -7.21 -4.27 2.45
CA ALA A 157 -5.86 -4.46 1.95
C ALA A 157 -5.80 -5.45 0.78
N GLN A 158 -6.61 -6.51 0.82
CA GLN A 158 -6.73 -7.45 -0.31
C GLN A 158 -7.33 -6.77 -1.54
N ASN A 159 -8.43 -6.03 -1.38
CA ASN A 159 -9.05 -5.28 -2.46
C ASN A 159 -8.06 -4.25 -3.07
N PHE A 160 -7.36 -3.52 -2.21
CA PHE A 160 -6.31 -2.60 -2.65
C PHE A 160 -5.18 -3.31 -3.42
N ALA A 161 -4.72 -4.48 -2.96
CA ALA A 161 -3.73 -5.27 -3.68
C ALA A 161 -4.26 -5.80 -5.03
N GLU A 162 -5.53 -6.18 -5.11
CA GLU A 162 -6.19 -6.59 -6.36
C GLU A 162 -6.22 -5.43 -7.36
N VAL A 163 -6.63 -4.23 -6.93
CA VAL A 163 -6.59 -3.02 -7.78
C VAL A 163 -5.17 -2.73 -8.26
N CYS A 164 -4.19 -2.82 -7.37
CA CYS A 164 -2.79 -2.57 -7.71
C CYS A 164 -2.11 -3.63 -8.57
N THR A 165 -2.70 -4.81 -8.71
CA THR A 165 -2.17 -5.89 -9.57
C THR A 165 -2.95 -6.07 -10.87
N ALA A 166 -4.17 -5.54 -10.92
CA ALA A 166 -5.03 -5.56 -12.10
C ALA A 166 -4.85 -4.37 -13.04
N GLY A 167 -4.36 -3.22 -12.54
CA GLY A 167 -4.07 -2.01 -13.34
C GLY A 167 -2.62 -1.89 -13.76
#